data_AF-A0A645D2D9-F1
#
_entry.id   AF-A0A645D2D9-F1
#
_cell.length_a   1.000
_cell.length_b   1.000
_cell.length_c   1.000
_cell.angle_alpha   90.00
_cell.angle_beta   90.00
_cell.angle_gamma   90.00
#
_symmetry.space_group_name_H-M   'P 1'
#
loop_
_entity.id
_entity.type
_entity.pdbx_description
1 polymer ?
#
loop_
_entity_poly.entity_id
_entity_poly.type
_entity_poly.pdbx_seq_one_letter_code
_entity_poly.pdbx_strand_id
1 'polypeptide(L)'
;MNQRAVPAVALALLMATGLAACGGSSSDDNGPTVSVPAPSAAGVYAVSVASGDAVQAGKYYLAADGQALVVLNDGGEKAAQVYAREAGENQRWVASPAVVSDTTLKFSTTTALTATAAALQSAAGSYVVLLSDQSRATFTVDASGKVTAGSSSGSCKISGQLGKASIARALSAKLATAGCAGLPAAIDGYALLDDDYAPAKLRIVNADGGALADLWAFAI
;
A
#
# COMPACT_ATOMS: atom_id res chain seq x y z
N MET A 1 -62.24 -55.11 -23.18
CA MET A 1 -61.37 -56.08 -23.85
C MET A 1 -59.96 -55.51 -23.92
N ASN A 2 -59.02 -56.27 -23.37
CA ASN A 2 -57.56 -56.28 -23.61
C ASN A 2 -56.66 -55.24 -22.95
N GLN A 3 -56.15 -55.69 -21.79
CA GLN A 3 -54.89 -55.34 -21.12
C GLN A 3 -53.67 -55.44 -22.05
N ARG A 4 -52.70 -54.53 -21.93
CA ARG A 4 -51.25 -54.75 -22.09
C ARG A 4 -50.52 -53.73 -21.19
N ALA A 5 -50.06 -54.14 -20.01
CA ALA A 5 -48.74 -54.72 -19.71
C ALA A 5 -47.60 -53.67 -19.66
N VAL A 6 -47.26 -53.29 -18.42
CA VAL A 6 -45.97 -52.76 -17.93
C VAL A 6 -45.05 -53.99 -17.72
N PRO A 7 -43.71 -54.00 -17.98
CA PRO A 7 -42.74 -53.59 -16.94
C PRO A 7 -41.29 -53.20 -17.34
N ALA A 8 -40.60 -52.65 -16.32
CA ALA A 8 -39.16 -52.72 -16.01
C ALA A 8 -38.20 -52.00 -16.98
N VAL A 9 -37.20 -51.23 -16.52
CA VAL A 9 -36.05 -51.64 -15.70
C VAL A 9 -35.37 -50.37 -15.14
N ALA A 10 -34.95 -50.43 -13.88
CA ALA A 10 -34.12 -49.43 -13.22
C ALA A 10 -32.66 -49.51 -13.69
N LEU A 11 -32.01 -48.36 -13.90
CA LEU A 11 -30.56 -48.28 -13.81
C LEU A 11 -30.16 -46.93 -13.22
N ALA A 12 -29.77 -46.98 -11.94
CA ALA A 12 -29.08 -45.92 -11.24
C ALA A 12 -27.63 -45.81 -11.75
N LEU A 13 -27.18 -44.61 -12.06
CA LEU A 13 -25.76 -44.28 -12.10
C LEU A 13 -25.50 -43.06 -11.22
N LEU A 14 -24.98 -43.35 -10.02
CA LEU A 14 -24.19 -42.41 -9.24
C LEU A 14 -22.89 -42.11 -10.02
N MET A 15 -22.60 -40.85 -10.28
CA MET A 15 -21.23 -40.42 -10.59
C MET A 15 -20.79 -39.35 -9.61
N ALA A 16 -20.01 -39.83 -8.64
CA ALA A 16 -18.79 -39.28 -8.08
C ALA A 16 -18.65 -37.74 -8.04
N THR A 17 -18.71 -37.26 -6.80
CA THR A 17 -18.04 -36.07 -6.28
C THR A 17 -16.56 -36.03 -6.71
N GLY A 18 -16.24 -35.16 -7.67
CA GLY A 18 -14.88 -34.71 -7.91
C GLY A 18 -14.54 -33.55 -6.99
N LEU A 19 -14.01 -33.84 -5.80
CA LEU A 19 -13.28 -32.85 -5.01
C LEU A 19 -12.05 -32.44 -5.82
N ALA A 20 -12.08 -31.27 -6.44
CA ALA A 20 -10.88 -30.59 -6.90
C ALA A 20 -10.15 -30.02 -5.66
N ALA A 21 -9.49 -30.89 -4.91
CA ALA A 21 -8.41 -30.53 -4.00
C ALA A 21 -7.13 -30.42 -4.85
N CYS A 22 -6.99 -29.31 -5.57
CA CYS A 22 -5.69 -28.85 -6.07
C CYS A 22 -5.11 -28.03 -4.91
N GLY A 23 -4.18 -28.58 -4.14
CA GLY A 23 -2.83 -28.75 -4.62
C GLY A 23 -2.06 -27.53 -4.14
N GLY A 24 -1.70 -27.55 -2.85
CA GLY A 24 -0.83 -26.56 -2.24
C GLY A 24 0.48 -26.53 -3.02
N SER A 25 0.60 -25.54 -3.89
CA SER A 25 1.86 -25.20 -4.51
C SER A 25 2.57 -24.32 -3.50
N SER A 26 3.52 -24.91 -2.77
CA SER A 26 4.63 -24.17 -2.21
C SER A 26 5.34 -23.51 -3.39
N SER A 27 4.92 -22.29 -3.73
CA SER A 27 5.66 -21.45 -4.66
C SER A 27 6.99 -21.17 -3.97
N ASP A 28 8.05 -21.87 -4.42
CA ASP A 28 9.41 -21.42 -4.20
C ASP A 28 9.48 -20.01 -4.78
N ASP A 29 9.48 -19.05 -3.86
CA ASP A 29 9.32 -17.62 -4.12
C ASP A 29 10.64 -17.08 -4.69
N ASN A 30 10.99 -17.52 -5.89
CA ASN A 30 12.25 -17.22 -6.61
C ASN A 30 12.32 -15.79 -7.16
N GLY A 31 11.47 -14.88 -6.67
CA GLY A 31 11.53 -13.48 -7.04
C GLY A 31 12.69 -12.75 -6.33
N PRO A 32 13.19 -11.63 -6.89
CA PRO A 32 14.21 -10.78 -6.27
C PRO A 32 13.98 -10.48 -4.78
N THR A 33 14.97 -10.74 -3.95
CA THR A 33 14.89 -10.50 -2.51
C THR A 33 15.22 -9.04 -2.17
N VAL A 34 14.57 -8.52 -1.13
CA VAL A 34 14.86 -7.18 -0.60
C VAL A 34 15.26 -7.31 0.86
N SER A 35 16.43 -6.77 1.20
CA SER A 35 16.95 -6.69 2.56
C SER A 35 17.09 -5.24 2.98
N VAL A 36 16.47 -4.89 4.10
CA VAL A 36 16.54 -3.56 4.71
C VAL A 36 17.07 -3.71 6.14
N PRO A 37 18.17 -3.05 6.51
CA PRO A 37 18.73 -3.14 7.85
C PRO A 37 17.80 -2.44 8.85
N ALA A 38 17.31 -3.19 9.84
CA ALA A 38 16.41 -2.65 10.85
C ALA A 38 17.16 -1.77 11.88
N PRO A 39 16.58 -0.65 12.33
CA PRO A 39 17.03 0.08 13.51
C PRO A 39 16.91 -0.78 14.76
N SER A 40 17.58 -0.36 15.84
CA SER A 40 17.59 -1.10 17.11
C SER A 40 16.27 -1.06 17.88
N ALA A 41 15.31 -0.22 17.48
CA ALA A 41 14.03 -0.05 18.16
C ALA A 41 12.93 0.36 17.16
N ALA A 42 11.67 0.20 17.59
CA ALA A 42 10.53 0.78 16.88
C ALA A 42 10.59 2.33 16.94
N GLY A 43 10.17 2.98 15.87
CA GLY A 43 10.20 4.43 15.75
C GLY A 43 10.12 4.92 14.31
N VAL A 44 10.30 6.23 14.14
CA VAL A 44 10.47 6.86 12.82
C VAL A 44 11.88 7.42 12.75
N TYR A 45 12.53 7.22 11.62
CA TYR A 45 13.93 7.57 11.42
C TYR A 45 14.09 8.34 10.11
N ALA A 46 14.82 9.45 10.14
CA ALA A 46 15.39 10.01 8.93
C ALA A 46 16.55 9.12 8.49
N VAL A 47 16.54 8.70 7.22
CA VAL A 47 17.56 7.83 6.65
C VAL A 47 18.14 8.43 5.37
N SER A 48 19.36 8.03 5.03
CA SER A 48 19.94 8.29 3.71
C SER A 48 20.58 7.03 3.14
N VAL A 49 20.53 6.89 1.82
CA VAL A 49 21.20 5.82 1.07
C VAL A 49 22.15 6.48 0.06
N ALA A 50 23.43 6.15 0.12
CA ALA A 50 24.41 6.57 -0.88
C ALA A 50 24.61 5.49 -1.94
N SER A 51 24.60 5.91 -3.21
CA SER A 51 24.93 5.07 -4.37
C SER A 51 25.84 5.85 -5.32
N GLY A 52 27.14 5.57 -5.25
CA GLY A 52 28.15 6.42 -5.90
C GLY A 52 28.09 7.85 -5.33
N ASP A 53 27.99 8.84 -6.22
CA ASP A 53 27.88 10.26 -5.85
C ASP A 53 26.44 10.71 -5.54
N ALA A 54 25.45 9.85 -5.74
CA ALA A 54 24.05 10.16 -5.47
C ALA A 54 23.69 9.80 -4.02
N VAL A 55 22.96 10.70 -3.35
CA VAL A 55 22.38 10.47 -2.02
C VAL A 55 20.87 10.61 -2.12
N GLN A 56 20.15 9.56 -1.70
CA GLN A 56 18.71 9.59 -1.54
C GLN A 56 18.38 9.71 -0.06
N ALA A 57 17.63 10.75 0.29
CA ALA A 57 17.10 10.93 1.63
C ALA A 57 15.69 10.32 1.73
N GLY A 58 15.31 9.90 2.93
CA GLY A 58 14.01 9.30 3.14
C GLY A 58 13.67 9.13 4.60
N LYS A 59 12.59 8.38 4.85
CA LYS A 59 12.14 8.01 6.18
C LYS A 59 11.95 6.51 6.28
N TYR A 60 12.37 5.95 7.41
CA TYR A 60 12.08 4.58 7.81
C TYR A 60 11.18 4.62 9.04
N TYR A 61 9.97 4.10 8.89
CA TYR A 61 9.03 3.85 9.94
C TYR A 61 9.05 2.35 10.32
N LEU A 62 9.27 2.03 11.60
CA LEU A 62 9.27 0.67 12.14
C LEU A 62 8.32 0.59 13.34
N ALA A 63 7.36 -0.32 13.28
CA ALA A 63 6.47 -0.64 14.38
C ALA A 63 7.04 -1.76 15.27
N ALA A 64 6.54 -1.86 16.50
CA ALA A 64 6.98 -2.86 17.47
C ALA A 64 6.57 -4.30 17.11
N ASP A 65 5.55 -4.47 16.28
CA ASP A 65 5.11 -5.76 15.74
C ASP A 65 5.89 -6.18 14.47
N GLY A 66 6.89 -5.39 14.05
CA GLY A 66 7.70 -5.64 12.88
C GLY A 66 7.16 -5.04 11.58
N GLN A 67 5.94 -4.48 11.57
CA GLN A 67 5.42 -3.75 10.41
C GLN A 67 6.35 -2.58 10.10
N ALA A 68 6.70 -2.39 8.83
CA ALA A 68 7.70 -1.42 8.45
C ALA A 68 7.40 -0.77 7.10
N LEU A 69 7.87 0.48 6.96
CA LEU A 69 7.79 1.27 5.74
C LEU A 69 9.07 2.07 5.58
N VAL A 70 9.69 2.04 4.41
CA VAL A 70 10.75 2.96 4.00
C VAL A 70 10.26 3.72 2.78
N VAL A 71 10.35 5.04 2.82
CA VAL A 71 10.09 5.92 1.69
C VAL A 71 11.37 6.66 1.37
N LEU A 72 11.99 6.35 0.24
CA LEU A 72 13.15 7.05 -0.30
C LEU A 72 12.68 8.05 -1.35
N ASN A 73 13.13 9.29 -1.24
CA ASN A 73 12.74 10.37 -2.12
C ASN A 73 13.75 10.60 -3.26
N ASP A 74 13.27 11.18 -4.36
CA ASP A 74 14.10 11.82 -5.38
C ASP A 74 14.52 13.25 -4.96
N GLY A 75 15.23 13.94 -5.85
CA GLY A 75 15.67 15.33 -5.62
C GLY A 75 14.54 16.36 -5.58
N GLY A 76 13.32 15.99 -5.98
CA GLY A 76 12.10 16.79 -5.88
C GLY A 76 11.23 16.41 -4.68
N GLU A 77 11.79 15.65 -3.72
CA GLU A 77 11.12 15.13 -2.52
C GLU A 77 9.97 14.14 -2.79
N LYS A 78 9.74 13.77 -4.06
CA LYS A 78 8.76 12.73 -4.42
C LYS A 78 9.32 11.37 -4.11
N ALA A 79 8.44 10.43 -3.79
CA ALA A 79 8.87 9.06 -3.56
C ALA A 79 9.48 8.57 -4.87
N ALA A 80 10.68 8.03 -4.78
CA ALA A 80 11.36 7.33 -5.87
C ALA A 80 11.25 5.82 -5.68
N GLN A 81 11.23 5.37 -4.43
CA GLN A 81 11.14 3.97 -4.05
C GLN A 81 10.50 3.84 -2.68
N VAL A 82 9.55 2.93 -2.58
CA VAL A 82 8.90 2.55 -1.33
C VAL A 82 9.22 1.09 -1.04
N TYR A 83 9.51 0.77 0.22
CA TYR A 83 9.64 -0.58 0.71
C TYR A 83 8.71 -0.78 1.88
N ALA A 84 7.87 -1.80 1.86
CA ALA A 84 6.97 -2.13 2.96
C ALA A 84 7.16 -3.56 3.42
N ARG A 85 6.87 -3.81 4.69
CA ARG A 85 6.83 -5.13 5.28
C ARG A 85 5.65 -5.19 6.23
N GLU A 86 4.85 -6.24 6.11
CA GLU A 86 3.75 -6.52 7.02
C GLU A 86 4.25 -6.88 8.42
N ALA A 87 3.33 -6.92 9.40
CA ALA A 87 3.66 -7.30 10.77
C ALA A 87 4.24 -8.73 10.85
N GLY A 88 5.27 -8.90 11.68
CA GLY A 88 6.03 -10.14 11.85
C GLY A 88 7.45 -10.05 11.29
N GLU A 89 8.43 -10.53 12.06
CA GLU A 89 9.85 -10.39 11.75
C GLU A 89 10.29 -11.15 10.48
N ASN A 90 9.57 -12.20 10.10
CA ASN A 90 9.85 -13.04 8.95
C ASN A 90 9.06 -12.65 7.69
N GLN A 91 8.30 -11.56 7.74
CA GLN A 91 7.59 -11.09 6.54
C GLN A 91 8.59 -10.57 5.51
N ARG A 92 8.30 -10.84 4.24
CA ARG A 92 9.12 -10.36 3.13
C ARG A 92 8.92 -8.86 2.92
N TRP A 93 9.99 -8.17 2.55
CA TRP A 93 9.91 -6.81 2.05
C TRP A 93 9.36 -6.76 0.63
N VAL A 94 8.35 -5.92 0.42
CA VAL A 94 7.76 -5.60 -0.87
C VAL A 94 8.28 -4.22 -1.30
N ALA A 95 8.71 -4.10 -2.55
CA ALA A 95 9.22 -2.86 -3.11
C ALA A 95 8.24 -2.30 -4.15
N SER A 96 7.91 -1.01 -4.07
CA SER A 96 7.13 -0.26 -5.07
C SER A 96 7.98 0.89 -5.64
N PRO A 97 8.34 0.86 -6.93
CA PRO A 97 8.13 -0.23 -7.89
C PRO A 97 8.87 -1.52 -7.51
N ALA A 98 8.41 -2.66 -8.03
CA ALA A 98 9.08 -3.93 -7.84
C ALA A 98 10.53 -3.89 -8.37
N VAL A 99 11.45 -4.48 -7.60
CA VAL A 99 12.86 -4.63 -8.01
C VAL A 99 13.04 -5.83 -8.93
N VAL A 100 14.00 -5.74 -9.84
CA VAL A 100 14.31 -6.80 -10.84
C VAL A 100 15.51 -7.68 -10.45
N SER A 101 16.19 -7.34 -9.36
CA SER A 101 17.35 -8.06 -8.83
C SER A 101 17.40 -7.95 -7.31
N ASP A 102 18.11 -8.88 -6.67
CA ASP A 102 18.34 -8.83 -5.22
C ASP A 102 18.86 -7.45 -4.81
N THR A 103 18.20 -6.86 -3.83
CA THR A 103 18.44 -5.48 -3.39
C THR A 103 18.71 -5.48 -1.90
N THR A 104 19.84 -4.91 -1.49
CA THR A 104 20.14 -4.67 -0.08
C THR A 104 20.34 -3.17 0.13
N LEU A 105 19.49 -2.57 0.97
CA LEU A 105 19.68 -1.19 1.39
C LEU A 105 20.84 -1.08 2.36
N LYS A 106 21.64 -0.03 2.20
CA LYS A 106 22.68 0.36 3.15
C LYS A 106 22.43 1.81 3.52
N PHE A 107 22.01 2.03 4.76
CA PHE A 107 21.81 3.39 5.26
C PHE A 107 23.16 4.02 5.60
N SER A 108 23.45 5.17 5.01
CA SER A 108 24.62 5.99 5.33
C SER A 108 24.40 6.75 6.64
N THR A 109 23.17 7.19 6.90
CA THR A 109 22.75 7.80 8.16
C THR A 109 21.39 7.26 8.58
N THR A 110 21.19 7.15 9.90
CA THR A 110 19.92 6.80 10.52
C THR A 110 19.77 7.66 11.78
N THR A 111 18.80 8.57 11.78
CA THR A 111 18.55 9.49 12.90
C THR A 111 17.12 9.33 13.40
N ALA A 112 16.94 9.00 14.67
CA ALA A 112 15.62 8.87 15.27
C ALA A 112 14.89 10.21 15.29
N LEU A 113 13.61 10.20 14.92
CA LEU A 113 12.70 11.34 14.95
C LEU A 113 11.68 11.14 16.07
N THR A 114 11.24 12.24 16.66
CA THR A 114 10.08 12.21 17.55
C THR A 114 8.83 11.93 16.72
N ALA A 115 8.14 10.85 17.04
CA ALA A 115 6.94 10.43 16.31
C ALA A 115 5.87 9.96 17.27
N THR A 116 4.63 10.34 16.98
CA THR A 116 3.44 9.88 17.69
C THR A 116 2.59 9.01 16.77
N ALA A 117 1.86 8.06 17.36
CA ALA A 117 0.88 7.29 16.61
C ALA A 117 -0.16 8.22 15.96
N ALA A 118 -0.53 7.96 14.71
CA ALA A 118 -1.58 8.71 14.04
C ALA A 118 -2.95 8.26 14.55
N ALA A 119 -3.79 9.21 14.95
CA ALA A 119 -5.20 8.93 15.21
C ALA A 119 -5.97 8.97 13.88
N LEU A 120 -6.82 7.98 13.60
CA LEU A 120 -7.60 7.94 12.36
C LEU A 120 -8.43 9.22 12.15
N GLN A 121 -8.97 9.78 13.24
CA GLN A 121 -9.77 11.00 13.23
C GLN A 121 -8.95 12.24 12.84
N SER A 122 -7.63 12.22 12.99
CA SER A 122 -6.77 13.35 12.61
C SER A 122 -6.62 13.52 11.09
N ALA A 123 -7.01 12.50 10.31
CA ALA A 123 -7.08 12.57 8.86
C ALA A 123 -8.46 12.99 8.34
N ALA A 124 -9.43 13.28 9.21
CA ALA A 124 -10.75 13.72 8.76
C ALA A 124 -10.68 15.15 8.18
N GLY A 125 -11.27 15.35 7.00
CA GLY A 125 -11.25 16.64 6.32
C GLY A 125 -11.52 16.54 4.82
N SER A 126 -11.49 17.70 4.17
CA SER A 126 -11.56 17.84 2.72
C SER A 126 -10.16 18.09 2.18
N TYR A 127 -9.82 17.43 1.08
CA TYR A 127 -8.48 17.48 0.51
C TYR A 127 -8.51 17.72 -0.99
N VAL A 128 -7.42 18.33 -1.49
CA VAL A 128 -7.06 18.39 -2.90
C VAL A 128 -5.69 17.76 -3.11
N VAL A 129 -5.55 16.99 -4.18
CA VAL A 129 -4.26 16.52 -4.70
C VAL A 129 -4.04 17.08 -6.11
N LEU A 130 -2.78 17.34 -6.45
CA LEU A 130 -2.36 17.69 -7.80
C LEU A 130 -1.77 16.45 -8.47
N LEU A 131 -2.27 16.11 -9.65
CA LEU A 131 -1.80 14.95 -10.43
C LEU A 131 -0.63 15.35 -11.34
N SER A 132 0.00 14.34 -11.95
CA SER A 132 1.15 14.54 -12.85
C SER A 132 0.80 15.38 -14.09
N ASP A 133 -0.45 15.32 -14.56
CA ASP A 133 -0.99 16.12 -15.65
C ASP A 133 -1.44 17.53 -15.23
N GLN A 134 -1.14 17.95 -13.99
CA GLN A 134 -1.56 19.21 -13.37
C GLN A 134 -3.07 19.32 -13.10
N SER A 135 -3.84 18.27 -13.37
CA SER A 135 -5.24 18.24 -12.97
C SER A 135 -5.37 18.04 -11.46
N ARG A 136 -6.55 18.39 -10.92
CA ARG A 136 -6.85 18.31 -9.50
C ARG A 136 -7.90 17.26 -9.23
N ALA A 137 -7.68 16.46 -8.19
CA ALA A 137 -8.71 15.60 -7.63
C ALA A 137 -8.99 16.03 -6.20
N THR A 138 -10.28 16.11 -5.85
CA THR A 138 -10.72 16.39 -4.49
C THR A 138 -11.36 15.15 -3.88
N PHE A 139 -11.23 15.00 -2.58
CA PHE A 139 -11.90 13.94 -1.81
C PHE A 139 -12.09 14.38 -0.37
N THR A 140 -13.00 13.71 0.33
CA THR A 140 -13.23 13.89 1.75
C THR A 140 -12.88 12.61 2.49
N VAL A 141 -12.27 12.74 3.65
CA VAL A 141 -12.08 11.65 4.62
C VAL A 141 -12.98 11.95 5.82
N ASP A 142 -13.84 11.01 6.19
CA ASP A 142 -14.65 11.17 7.41
C ASP A 142 -13.91 10.65 8.65
N ALA A 143 -14.51 10.84 9.84
CA ALA A 143 -13.91 10.41 11.10
C ALA A 143 -13.73 8.89 11.24
N SER A 144 -14.39 8.10 10.40
CA SER A 144 -14.21 6.64 10.31
C SER A 144 -13.11 6.24 9.31
N GLY A 145 -12.51 7.21 8.61
CA GLY A 145 -11.50 6.99 7.59
C GLY A 145 -12.07 6.75 6.19
N LYS A 146 -13.39 6.81 5.99
CA LYS A 146 -13.97 6.57 4.67
C LYS A 146 -13.60 7.72 3.74
N VAL A 147 -13.01 7.36 2.59
CA VAL A 147 -12.62 8.30 1.54
C VAL A 147 -13.68 8.35 0.47
N THR A 148 -14.21 9.53 0.20
CA THR A 148 -15.25 9.76 -0.81
C THR A 148 -14.77 10.80 -1.80
N ALA A 149 -14.87 10.50 -3.10
CA ALA A 149 -14.48 11.45 -4.14
C ALA A 149 -15.33 12.71 -4.06
N GLY A 150 -14.70 13.88 -4.14
CA GLY A 150 -15.36 15.18 -4.07
C GLY A 150 -16.16 15.48 -5.33
N SER A 151 -17.22 16.26 -5.23
CA SER A 151 -18.05 16.61 -6.40
C SER A 151 -17.31 17.48 -7.43
N SER A 152 -16.28 18.21 -7.00
CA SER A 152 -15.42 19.07 -7.83
C SER A 152 -14.20 18.34 -8.42
N SER A 153 -14.01 17.07 -8.09
CA SER A 153 -12.99 16.25 -8.72
C SER A 153 -13.39 16.07 -10.19
N GLY A 154 -12.52 16.42 -11.14
CA GLY A 154 -12.83 16.33 -12.57
C GLY A 154 -13.08 14.89 -13.04
N SER A 155 -12.32 14.43 -14.03
CA SER A 155 -12.37 13.01 -14.43
C SER A 155 -11.76 12.07 -13.39
N CYS A 156 -10.80 12.55 -12.60
CA CYS A 156 -10.12 11.75 -11.58
C CYS A 156 -10.94 11.64 -10.29
N LYS A 157 -11.31 10.42 -9.90
CA LYS A 157 -12.00 10.09 -8.65
C LYS A 157 -11.08 9.27 -7.76
N ILE A 158 -10.97 9.66 -6.49
CA ILE A 158 -10.26 8.92 -5.44
C ILE A 158 -11.27 8.58 -4.34
N SER A 159 -11.39 7.29 -4.00
CA SER A 159 -12.34 6.81 -2.99
C SER A 159 -11.79 5.56 -2.30
N GLY A 160 -12.33 5.17 -1.15
CA GLY A 160 -11.88 3.98 -0.43
C GLY A 160 -11.90 4.16 1.07
N GLN A 161 -10.88 3.63 1.76
CA GLN A 161 -10.82 3.58 3.21
C GLN A 161 -9.40 3.83 3.71
N LEU A 162 -9.27 4.69 4.72
CA LEU A 162 -8.12 4.77 5.61
C LEU A 162 -8.38 3.95 6.87
N GLY A 163 -7.36 3.28 7.37
CA GLY A 163 -7.43 2.46 8.57
C GLY A 163 -6.30 2.75 9.54
N LYS A 164 -6.34 2.13 10.72
CA LYS A 164 -5.20 2.17 11.63
C LYS A 164 -4.03 1.40 11.01
N ALA A 165 -2.81 1.87 11.26
CA ALA A 165 -1.57 1.13 11.04
C ALA A 165 -0.82 1.01 12.38
N SER A 166 0.03 -0.01 12.52
CA SER A 166 0.91 -0.14 13.70
C SER A 166 2.07 0.86 13.65
N ILE A 167 2.35 1.38 12.46
CA ILE A 167 3.38 2.37 12.19
C ILE A 167 2.99 3.77 12.72
N ALA A 168 3.91 4.43 13.43
CA ALA A 168 3.72 5.81 13.88
C ALA A 168 3.64 6.80 12.71
N ARG A 169 2.84 7.87 12.86
CA ARG A 169 2.56 8.86 11.79
C ARG A 169 1.96 8.28 10.50
N ALA A 170 1.41 7.07 10.52
CA ALA A 170 0.81 6.44 9.34
C ALA A 170 -0.60 5.91 9.62
N LEU A 171 -1.41 5.92 8.56
CA LEU A 171 -2.66 5.19 8.45
C LEU A 171 -2.52 4.20 7.29
N SER A 172 -3.15 3.03 7.38
CA SER A 172 -3.28 2.16 6.20
C SER A 172 -4.23 2.80 5.20
N ALA A 173 -3.99 2.61 3.91
CA ALA A 173 -4.77 3.19 2.83
C ALA A 173 -5.13 2.11 1.81
N LYS A 174 -6.44 1.93 1.59
CA LYS A 174 -6.99 1.10 0.50
C LYS A 174 -7.88 1.98 -0.36
N LEU A 175 -7.33 2.49 -1.45
CA LEU A 175 -7.98 3.48 -2.29
C LEU A 175 -8.13 2.94 -3.71
N ALA A 176 -9.25 3.26 -4.34
CA ALA A 176 -9.47 3.12 -5.77
C ALA A 176 -9.29 4.47 -6.44
N THR A 177 -8.63 4.47 -7.60
CA THR A 177 -8.53 5.62 -8.49
C THR A 177 -9.23 5.32 -9.81
N ALA A 178 -9.96 6.29 -10.36
CA ALA A 178 -10.62 6.16 -11.64
C ALA A 178 -10.46 7.45 -12.44
N GLY A 179 -10.03 7.35 -13.70
CA GLY A 179 -9.83 8.53 -14.56
C GLY A 179 -8.69 9.44 -14.12
N CYS A 180 -7.71 8.90 -13.38
CA CYS A 180 -6.57 9.62 -12.83
C CYS A 180 -5.31 9.34 -13.65
N ALA A 181 -4.81 10.34 -14.37
CA ALA A 181 -3.60 10.18 -15.17
C ALA A 181 -2.39 9.87 -14.28
N GLY A 182 -1.60 8.87 -14.68
CA GLY A 182 -0.36 8.50 -13.98
C GLY A 182 -0.55 7.81 -12.63
N LEU A 183 -1.77 7.44 -12.24
CA LEU A 183 -2.01 6.65 -11.02
C LEU A 183 -2.41 5.21 -11.34
N PRO A 184 -2.01 4.23 -10.49
CA PRO A 184 -2.57 2.89 -10.55
C PRO A 184 -4.06 2.90 -10.20
N ALA A 185 -4.81 1.94 -10.73
CA ALA A 185 -6.26 1.81 -10.48
C ALA A 185 -6.59 1.59 -8.99
N ALA A 186 -5.64 1.06 -8.22
CA ALA A 186 -5.73 0.92 -6.78
C ALA A 186 -4.42 1.37 -6.13
N ILE A 187 -4.53 1.89 -4.91
CA ILE A 187 -3.41 2.17 -4.01
C ILE A 187 -3.67 1.34 -2.75
N ASP A 188 -2.80 0.37 -2.48
CA ASP A 188 -2.76 -0.37 -1.21
C ASP A 188 -1.42 -0.04 -0.54
N GLY A 189 -1.49 0.76 0.52
CA GLY A 189 -0.31 1.35 1.13
C GLY A 189 -0.65 2.21 2.33
N TYR A 190 -0.08 3.42 2.38
CA TYR A 190 -0.11 4.24 3.59
C TYR A 190 -0.43 5.70 3.30
N ALA A 191 -1.19 6.32 4.19
CA ALA A 191 -1.32 7.77 4.29
C ALA A 191 -0.49 8.26 5.48
N LEU A 192 0.56 9.04 5.20
CA LEU A 192 1.52 9.55 6.18
C LEU A 192 1.11 10.95 6.64
N LEU A 193 1.10 11.16 7.96
CA LEU A 193 0.83 12.43 8.63
C LEU A 193 2.15 13.01 9.10
N ASP A 194 2.82 13.69 8.17
CA ASP A 194 4.20 14.11 8.36
C ASP A 194 4.37 15.61 8.09
N ASP A 195 4.57 16.36 9.17
CA ASP A 195 4.66 17.83 9.17
C ASP A 195 5.86 18.37 8.40
N ASP A 196 6.87 17.52 8.13
CA ASP A 196 8.03 17.92 7.32
C ASP A 196 7.62 18.24 5.87
N TYR A 197 6.46 17.76 5.41
CA TYR A 197 5.91 18.04 4.07
C TYR A 197 4.79 19.08 4.09
N ALA A 198 4.72 19.91 5.14
CA ALA A 198 3.77 21.03 5.16
C ALA A 198 3.92 21.91 3.88
N PRO A 199 2.82 22.38 3.28
CA PRO A 199 1.45 22.38 3.82
C PRO A 199 0.63 21.12 3.52
N ALA A 200 1.21 20.07 2.93
CA ALA A 200 0.49 18.81 2.77
C ALA A 200 0.15 18.23 4.16
N LYS A 201 -1.07 17.73 4.30
CA LYS A 201 -1.57 17.12 5.53
C LYS A 201 -1.51 15.60 5.51
N LEU A 202 -1.61 15.03 4.31
CA LEU A 202 -1.42 13.61 4.07
C LEU A 202 -0.46 13.43 2.88
N ARG A 203 0.48 12.51 3.03
CA ARG A 203 1.25 11.97 1.91
C ARG A 203 0.85 10.52 1.70
N ILE A 204 0.16 10.22 0.60
CA ILE A 204 -0.34 8.89 0.30
C ILE A 204 0.65 8.20 -0.63
N VAL A 205 1.17 7.06 -0.21
CA VAL A 205 2.12 6.25 -0.98
C VAL A 205 1.57 4.86 -1.24
N ASN A 206 1.79 4.36 -2.45
CA ASN A 206 1.50 2.96 -2.78
C ASN A 206 2.64 2.05 -2.31
N ALA A 207 2.30 0.89 -1.76
CA ALA A 207 3.27 -0.04 -1.17
C ALA A 207 2.96 -1.52 -1.44
N ASP A 208 2.19 -1.81 -2.48
CA ASP A 208 1.68 -3.13 -2.84
C ASP A 208 2.59 -3.95 -3.78
N GLY A 209 3.77 -3.42 -4.10
CA GLY A 209 4.68 -4.01 -5.10
C GLY A 209 4.44 -3.53 -6.53
N GLY A 210 3.35 -2.81 -6.77
CA GLY A 210 2.96 -2.27 -8.07
C GLY A 210 3.63 -0.94 -8.41
N ALA A 211 2.99 -0.20 -9.31
CA ALA A 211 3.45 1.11 -9.72
C ALA A 211 3.51 2.09 -8.55
N LEU A 212 4.52 2.96 -8.57
CA LEU A 212 4.66 3.99 -7.55
C LEU A 212 3.53 5.02 -7.66
N ALA A 213 2.98 5.39 -6.52
CA ALA A 213 2.11 6.57 -6.39
C ALA A 213 2.60 7.37 -5.17
N ASP A 214 2.69 8.69 -5.32
CA ASP A 214 3.01 9.63 -4.23
C ASP A 214 2.14 10.88 -4.35
N LEU A 215 1.02 10.86 -3.63
CA LEU A 215 0.04 11.94 -3.63
C LEU A 215 0.20 12.80 -2.39
N TRP A 216 0.32 14.10 -2.60
CA TRP A 216 0.37 15.07 -1.51
C TRP A 216 -0.98 15.74 -1.42
N ALA A 217 -1.70 15.50 -0.33
CA ALA A 217 -3.05 15.98 -0.11
C ALA A 217 -3.01 17.22 0.78
N PHE A 218 -3.53 18.33 0.25
CA PHE A 218 -3.61 19.62 0.93
C PHE A 218 -5.04 19.83 1.42
N ALA A 219 -5.18 20.30 2.67
CA ALA A 219 -6.50 20.62 3.21
C ALA A 219 -7.12 21.81 2.45
N ILE A 220 -8.43 21.76 2.22
CA ILE A 220 -9.23 22.80 1.54
C ILE A 220 -10.49 23.16 2.33
#